data_AF-A0A1Q4APP9-F1
#
_entry.id   AF-A0A1Q4APP9-F1
#
_cell.length_a   1.000
_cell.length_b   1.000
_cell.length_c   1.000
_cell.angle_alpha   90.00
_cell.angle_beta   90.00
_cell.angle_gamma   90.00
#
_symmetry.space_group_name_H-M   'P 1'
#
loop_
_entity.id
_entity.type
_entity.pdbx_description
1 polymer ?
#
loop_
_entity_poly.entity_id
_entity_poly.type
_entity_poly.pdbx_seq_one_letter_code
_entity_poly.pdbx_strand_id
1 'polypeptide(L)'
;MTTHALPAGTATVPRTAVLLVAAVAVAGVANSVIALSAIAAGASSAYSPLMPPVYLAFTVLGVLAGYVGWRLVRARTANPARVLRVLVPVALVLSWVPDVILAIVQFIPGTTTTGALALALMHAIVVGVAVPVYARIAPVS
;
A
#
# COMPACT_ATOMS: atom_id res chain seq x y z
N MET A 1 22.12 -32.75 -19.95
CA MET A 1 22.50 -31.68 -19.00
C MET A 1 21.20 -31.11 -18.44
N THR A 2 20.70 -31.65 -17.33
CA THR A 2 19.43 -31.25 -16.71
C THR A 2 19.71 -30.26 -15.60
N THR A 3 19.38 -28.99 -15.81
CA THR A 3 19.43 -27.95 -14.78
C THR A 3 18.31 -28.21 -13.76
N HIS A 4 18.67 -28.73 -12.59
CA HIS A 4 17.80 -28.72 -11.41
C HIS A 4 17.57 -27.25 -11.02
N ALA A 5 16.43 -26.68 -11.42
CA ALA A 5 15.97 -25.41 -10.87
C ALA A 5 15.66 -25.64 -9.38
N LEU A 6 16.44 -25.00 -8.50
CA LEU A 6 16.19 -25.03 -7.06
C LEU A 6 14.79 -24.44 -6.80
N PRO A 7 13.95 -25.08 -5.97
CA PRO A 7 12.64 -24.56 -5.65
C PRO A 7 12.79 -23.17 -5.02
N ALA A 8 12.09 -22.18 -5.57
CA ALA A 8 12.04 -20.82 -5.03
C ALA A 8 11.42 -20.88 -3.62
N GLY A 9 12.27 -20.91 -2.59
CA GLY A 9 11.86 -21.07 -1.20
C GLY A 9 10.99 -19.91 -0.73
N THR A 10 9.80 -20.21 -0.23
CA THR A 10 8.94 -19.24 0.45
C THR A 10 9.58 -18.81 1.78
N ALA A 11 9.53 -17.51 2.10
CA ALA A 11 10.05 -17.01 3.37
C ALA A 11 9.37 -17.68 4.58
N THR A 12 10.12 -17.86 5.67
CA THR A 12 9.58 -18.37 6.94
C THR A 12 8.59 -17.39 7.57
N VAL A 13 7.72 -17.86 8.46
CA VAL A 13 6.74 -17.01 9.17
C VAL A 13 7.41 -15.86 9.93
N PRO A 14 8.50 -16.06 10.70
CA PRO A 14 9.18 -14.96 11.39
C PRO A 14 9.75 -13.93 10.41
N ARG A 15 10.38 -14.38 9.33
CA ARG A 15 10.92 -13.48 8.29
C ARG A 15 9.82 -12.68 7.61
N THR A 16 8.68 -13.32 7.33
CA THR A 16 7.51 -12.66 6.76
C THR A 16 7.01 -11.56 7.68
N ALA A 17 6.82 -11.85 8.96
CA ALA A 17 6.37 -10.86 9.95
C ALA A 17 7.33 -9.67 10.04
N VAL A 18 8.64 -9.91 10.13
CA VAL A 18 9.66 -8.85 10.17
C VAL A 18 9.60 -7.97 8.93
N LEU A 19 9.49 -8.56 7.74
CA LEU A 19 9.43 -7.80 6.49
C LEU A 19 8.15 -6.96 6.37
N LEU A 20 7.01 -7.48 6.81
CA LEU A 20 5.75 -6.72 6.82
C LEU A 20 5.78 -5.58 7.84
N VAL A 21 6.32 -5.82 9.04
CA VAL A 21 6.52 -4.77 10.05
C VAL A 21 7.45 -3.68 9.52
N ALA A 22 8.56 -4.06 8.88
CA ALA A 22 9.46 -3.10 8.25
C ALA A 22 8.76 -2.30 7.14
N ALA A 23 7.91 -2.93 6.32
CA ALA A 23 7.12 -2.26 5.30
C ALA A 23 6.17 -1.22 5.91
N VAL A 24 5.44 -1.59 6.97
CA VAL A 24 4.55 -0.68 7.70
C VAL A 24 5.32 0.49 8.29
N ALA A 25 6.49 0.23 8.91
CA ALA A 25 7.31 1.28 9.49
C ALA A 25 7.81 2.27 8.44
N VAL A 26 8.35 1.77 7.32
CA VAL A 26 8.85 2.61 6.22
C VAL A 26 7.71 3.42 5.59
N ALA A 27 6.58 2.78 5.29
CA ALA A 27 5.41 3.47 4.74
C ALA A 27 4.82 4.49 5.73
N GLY A 28 4.78 4.15 7.02
CA GLY A 28 4.33 5.03 8.09
C GLY A 28 5.18 6.30 8.18
N VAL A 29 6.51 6.17 8.15
CA VAL A 29 7.42 7.34 8.13
C VAL A 29 7.20 8.20 6.89
N ALA A 30 7.09 7.58 5.71
CA ALA A 30 6.84 8.31 4.47
C ALA A 30 5.47 9.01 4.48
N ASN A 31 4.43 8.38 5.03
CA ASN A 31 3.11 8.98 5.20
C ASN A 31 3.14 10.13 6.20
N SER A 32 3.93 10.05 7.27
CA SER A 32 4.14 11.18 8.18
C SER A 32 4.74 12.38 7.44
N VAL A 33 5.73 12.16 6.57
CA VAL A 33 6.31 13.24 5.76
C VAL A 33 5.26 13.85 4.84
N ILE A 34 4.47 13.03 4.14
CA ILE A 34 3.38 13.51 3.27
C ILE A 34 2.35 14.32 4.06
N ALA A 35 1.90 13.84 5.22
CA ALA A 35 0.92 14.53 6.05
C ALA A 35 1.44 15.91 6.48
N LEU A 36 2.67 15.97 6.99
CA LEU A 36 3.28 17.22 7.42
C LEU A 36 3.47 18.20 6.24
N SER A 37 3.93 17.71 5.09
CA SER A 37 4.04 18.52 3.87
C SER A 37 2.69 19.04 3.38
N ALA A 38 1.65 18.22 3.45
CA ALA A 38 0.30 18.62 3.05
C ALA A 38 -0.27 19.69 3.97
N ILE A 39 -0.09 19.56 5.28
CA ILE A 39 -0.49 20.57 6.27
C ILE A 39 0.26 21.87 6.04
N ALA A 40 1.58 21.80 5.80
CA ALA A 40 2.38 22.97 5.44
C ALA A 40 1.94 23.63 4.12
N ALA A 41 1.37 22.85 3.19
CA ALA A 41 0.81 23.31 1.92
C ALA A 41 -0.68 23.72 2.01
N GLY A 42 -1.24 23.84 3.22
CA GLY A 42 -2.60 24.37 3.44
C GLY A 42 -3.70 23.30 3.60
N ALA A 43 -3.36 22.02 3.76
CA ALA A 43 -4.32 21.03 4.23
C ALA A 43 -4.69 21.28 5.70
N SER A 44 -5.95 21.01 6.06
CA SER A 44 -6.39 21.17 7.45
C SER A 44 -5.71 20.13 8.35
N SER A 45 -5.15 20.59 9.47
CA SER A 45 -4.65 19.69 10.53
C SER A 45 -5.78 18.95 11.26
N ALA A 46 -7.03 19.40 11.10
CA ALA A 46 -8.23 18.71 11.61
C ALA A 46 -8.75 17.63 10.65
N TYR A 47 -8.17 17.50 9.45
CA TYR A 47 -8.58 16.47 8.49
C TYR A 47 -8.16 15.09 9.00
N SER A 48 -9.12 14.35 9.54
CA SER A 48 -8.90 13.09 10.27
C SER A 48 -8.00 12.07 9.53
N PRO A 49 -8.12 11.86 8.20
CA PRO A 49 -7.23 10.94 7.48
C PRO A 49 -5.74 11.29 7.51
N LEU A 50 -5.37 12.55 7.75
CA LEU A 50 -3.96 12.96 7.90
C LEU A 50 -3.45 12.82 9.35
N MET A 51 -4.29 12.40 10.28
CA MET A 51 -3.87 12.19 11.67
C MET A 51 -3.07 10.89 11.81
N PRO A 52 -1.96 10.89 12.59
CA PRO A 52 -1.12 9.71 12.82
C PRO A 52 -1.85 8.41 13.16
N PRO A 53 -2.74 8.36 14.15
CA PRO A 53 -3.43 7.10 14.48
C PRO A 53 -4.26 6.56 13.30
N VAL A 54 -4.79 7.43 12.45
CA VAL A 54 -5.69 7.07 11.35
C VAL A 54 -4.91 6.52 10.17
N TYR A 55 -3.93 7.27 9.63
CA TYR A 55 -3.17 6.77 8.48
C TYR A 55 -2.28 5.57 8.84
N LEU A 56 -1.80 5.46 10.08
CA LEU A 56 -1.01 4.28 10.50
C LEU A 56 -1.90 3.03 10.55
N ALA A 57 -3.11 3.14 11.09
CA ALA A 57 -4.06 2.02 11.10
C ALA A 57 -4.40 1.58 9.66
N PHE A 58 -4.70 2.53 8.77
CA PHE A 58 -4.96 2.21 7.36
C PHE A 58 -3.73 1.67 6.63
N THR A 59 -2.52 2.13 6.97
CA THR A 59 -1.27 1.57 6.42
C THR A 59 -1.11 0.10 6.80
N VAL A 60 -1.33 -0.25 8.08
CA VAL A 60 -1.29 -1.65 8.53
C VAL A 60 -2.32 -2.49 7.77
N LEU A 61 -3.57 -2.03 7.72
CA LEU A 61 -4.65 -2.75 7.04
C LEU A 61 -4.36 -2.92 5.55
N GLY A 62 -3.91 -1.86 4.87
CA GLY A 62 -3.55 -1.90 3.45
C GLY A 62 -2.41 -2.87 3.17
N VAL A 63 -1.35 -2.85 4.00
CA VAL A 63 -0.21 -3.78 3.85
C VAL A 63 -0.64 -5.23 4.07
N LEU A 64 -1.50 -5.50 5.05
CA LEU A 64 -1.98 -6.87 5.31
C LEU A 64 -2.93 -7.35 4.22
N ALA A 65 -3.90 -6.53 3.81
CA ALA A 65 -4.84 -6.85 2.74
C ALA A 65 -4.12 -7.10 1.41
N GLY A 66 -3.16 -6.23 1.06
CA GLY A 66 -2.32 -6.39 -0.13
C GLY A 66 -1.50 -7.68 -0.11
N TYR A 67 -0.94 -8.05 1.04
CA TYR A 67 -0.20 -9.31 1.20
C TYR A 67 -1.10 -10.54 1.00
N VAL A 68 -2.30 -10.53 1.59
CA VAL A 68 -3.30 -11.60 1.41
C VAL A 68 -3.70 -11.70 -0.06
N GLY A 69 -4.01 -10.57 -0.71
CA GLY A 69 -4.34 -10.52 -2.13
C GLY A 69 -3.22 -11.07 -3.02
N TRP A 70 -1.97 -10.68 -2.75
CA TRP A 70 -0.79 -11.19 -3.46
C TRP A 70 -0.68 -12.71 -3.36
N ARG A 71 -0.83 -13.26 -2.14
CA ARG A 71 -0.79 -14.71 -1.91
C ARG A 71 -1.93 -15.44 -2.61
N LEU A 72 -3.13 -14.87 -2.60
CA LEU A 72 -4.30 -15.47 -3.25
C LEU A 72 -4.08 -15.56 -4.77
N VAL A 73 -3.63 -14.46 -5.41
CA VAL A 73 -3.34 -14.44 -6.84
C VAL A 73 -2.24 -15.45 -7.17
N ARG A 74 -1.16 -15.48 -6.39
CA ARG A 74 -0.07 -16.47 -6.55
C ARG A 74 -0.58 -17.91 -6.46
N ALA A 75 -1.51 -18.20 -5.56
CA ALA A 75 -2.01 -19.56 -5.33
C ALA A 75 -3.09 -20.01 -6.34
N ARG A 76 -3.84 -19.08 -6.94
CA ARG A 76 -5.05 -19.38 -7.72
C ARG A 76 -4.89 -19.15 -9.24
N THR A 77 -3.75 -18.61 -9.68
CA THR A 77 -3.58 -18.15 -11.07
C THR A 77 -2.47 -18.94 -11.77
N ALA A 78 -2.70 -19.35 -13.03
CA ALA A 78 -1.70 -20.01 -13.85
C ALA A 78 -0.49 -19.11 -14.21
N ASN A 79 -0.70 -17.80 -14.36
CA ASN A 79 0.35 -16.81 -14.61
C ASN A 79 0.21 -15.60 -13.65
N PRO A 80 0.67 -15.74 -12.40
CA PRO A 80 0.48 -14.72 -11.37
C PRO A 80 1.25 -13.43 -11.66
N ALA A 81 2.42 -13.51 -12.31
CA ALA A 81 3.20 -12.33 -12.68
C ALA A 81 2.44 -11.42 -13.64
N ARG A 82 1.82 -11.99 -14.69
CA ARG A 82 0.99 -11.21 -15.64
C ARG A 82 -0.22 -10.59 -14.96
N VAL A 83 -0.91 -11.34 -14.09
CA VAL A 83 -2.09 -10.82 -13.38
C VAL A 83 -1.71 -9.70 -12.43
N LEU A 84 -0.66 -9.85 -11.62
CA LEU A 84 -0.24 -8.81 -10.66
C LEU A 84 0.25 -7.53 -11.35
N ARG A 85 0.86 -7.63 -12.54
CA ARG A 85 1.25 -6.45 -13.34
C ARG A 85 0.06 -5.58 -13.75
N VAL A 86 -1.14 -6.15 -13.84
CA VAL A 86 -2.37 -5.41 -14.15
C VAL A 86 -3.15 -5.08 -12.87
N LEU A 87 -3.29 -6.07 -11.98
CA LEU A 87 -4.10 -5.95 -10.78
C LEU A 87 -3.54 -4.90 -9.81
N VAL A 88 -2.22 -4.83 -9.62
CA VAL A 88 -1.61 -3.84 -8.72
C VAL A 88 -1.89 -2.40 -9.15
N PRO A 89 -1.58 -1.97 -10.40
CA PRO A 89 -1.89 -0.61 -10.82
C PRO A 89 -3.40 -0.34 -10.88
N VAL A 90 -4.22 -1.32 -11.29
CA VAL A 90 -5.68 -1.16 -11.26
C VAL A 90 -6.19 -0.96 -9.84
N ALA A 91 -5.73 -1.76 -8.87
CA ALA A 91 -6.12 -1.62 -7.47
C ALA A 91 -5.68 -0.27 -6.88
N LEU A 92 -4.49 0.22 -7.24
CA LEU A 92 -4.03 1.55 -6.85
C LEU A 92 -4.95 2.65 -7.40
N VAL A 93 -5.27 2.61 -8.70
CA VAL A 93 -6.17 3.60 -9.30
C VAL A 93 -7.58 3.52 -8.69
N LEU A 94 -8.10 2.31 -8.44
CA LEU A 94 -9.39 2.13 -7.78
C LEU A 94 -9.37 2.63 -6.33
N SER A 95 -8.24 2.51 -5.63
CA SER A 95 -8.11 3.07 -4.26
C SER A 95 -8.17 4.59 -4.20
N TRP A 96 -7.98 5.28 -5.33
CA TRP A 96 -8.12 6.74 -5.41
C TRP A 96 -9.55 7.21 -5.66
N VAL A 97 -10.49 6.30 -5.99
CA VAL A 97 -11.90 6.68 -6.21
C VAL A 97 -12.49 7.36 -4.96
N PRO A 98 -12.32 6.82 -3.73
CA PRO A 98 -12.71 7.52 -2.51
C PRO A 98 -12.05 8.90 -2.35
N ASP A 99 -10.76 9.04 -2.71
CA ASP A 99 -10.03 10.30 -2.60
C ASP A 99 -10.60 11.37 -3.54
N VAL A 100 -10.94 10.98 -4.78
CA VAL A 100 -11.59 11.87 -5.77
C VAL A 100 -12.99 12.26 -5.30
N ILE A 101 -13.77 11.31 -4.79
CA ILE A 101 -15.09 11.61 -4.23
C ILE A 101 -14.96 12.58 -3.05
N LEU A 102 -13.98 12.38 -2.16
CA LEU A 102 -13.71 13.30 -1.05
C LEU A 102 -13.30 14.69 -1.54
N ALA A 103 -12.45 14.77 -2.57
CA ALA A 103 -12.03 16.04 -3.16
C ALA A 103 -13.20 16.85 -3.75
N ILE A 104 -14.23 16.18 -4.25
CA ILE A 104 -15.40 16.80 -4.89
C ILE A 104 -16.51 17.10 -3.87
N VAL A 105 -16.86 16.12 -3.04
CA VAL A 105 -18.04 16.17 -2.16
C VAL A 105 -17.71 16.74 -0.77
N GLN A 106 -16.46 16.62 -0.33
CA GLN A 106 -15.94 17.19 0.94
C GLN A 106 -16.80 16.87 2.17
N PHE A 107 -17.41 15.68 2.22
CA PHE A 107 -18.32 15.28 3.31
C PHE A 107 -17.61 15.03 4.66
N ILE A 108 -16.28 14.95 4.68
CA ILE A 108 -15.49 14.85 5.91
C ILE A 108 -15.08 16.25 6.36
N PRO A 109 -15.29 16.60 7.65
CA PRO A 109 -14.81 17.87 8.19
C PRO A 109 -13.30 18.08 7.94
N GLY A 110 -12.93 19.28 7.49
CA GLY A 110 -11.54 19.64 7.21
C GLY A 110 -11.00 19.11 5.87
N THR A 111 -11.80 18.43 5.04
CA THR A 111 -11.35 18.02 3.71
C THR A 111 -10.99 19.23 2.85
N THR A 112 -9.81 19.19 2.25
CA THR A 112 -9.36 20.12 1.21
C THR A 112 -8.87 19.33 0.02
N THR A 113 -8.83 19.94 -1.17
CA THR A 113 -8.25 19.27 -2.36
C THR A 113 -6.81 18.83 -2.10
N THR A 114 -6.00 19.67 -1.44
CA THR A 114 -4.63 19.31 -1.02
C THR A 114 -4.61 18.10 -0.09
N GLY A 115 -5.52 18.03 0.88
CA GLY A 115 -5.62 16.89 1.80
C GLY A 115 -6.03 15.60 1.10
N ALA A 116 -6.97 15.67 0.14
CA ALA A 116 -7.37 14.52 -0.66
C ALA A 116 -6.25 14.04 -1.60
N LEU A 117 -5.51 14.95 -2.23
CA LEU A 117 -4.33 14.63 -3.04
C LEU A 117 -3.23 13.99 -2.19
N ALA A 118 -3.01 14.47 -0.97
CA ALA A 118 -2.07 13.87 -0.04
C ALA A 118 -2.47 12.43 0.32
N LEU A 119 -3.76 12.18 0.54
CA LEU A 119 -4.29 10.85 0.81
C LEU A 119 -4.09 9.89 -0.38
N ALA A 120 -4.35 10.35 -1.60
CA ALA A 120 -4.06 9.57 -2.82
C ALA A 120 -2.56 9.23 -2.94
N LEU A 121 -1.68 10.19 -2.61
CA LEU A 121 -0.22 9.97 -2.62
C LEU A 121 0.22 8.94 -1.56
N MET A 122 -0.40 8.93 -0.38
CA MET A 122 -0.14 7.92 0.65
C MET A 122 -0.44 6.50 0.13
N HIS A 123 -1.53 6.30 -0.62
CA HIS A 123 -1.81 5.00 -1.25
C HIS A 123 -0.68 4.56 -2.19
N ALA A 124 -0.15 5.49 -3.00
CA ALA A 124 0.97 5.21 -3.89
C ALA A 124 2.24 4.81 -3.12
N ILE A 125 2.54 5.50 -2.02
CA ILE A 125 3.66 5.14 -1.13
C ILE A 125 3.48 3.74 -0.55
N VAL A 126 2.31 3.43 0.00
CA VAL A 126 2.04 2.11 0.59
C VAL A 126 2.22 1.01 -0.46
N VAL A 127 1.69 1.19 -1.68
CA VAL A 127 1.88 0.24 -2.78
C VAL A 127 3.36 0.13 -3.17
N GLY A 128 4.05 1.26 -3.35
CA GLY A 128 5.45 1.31 -3.74
C GLY A 128 6.40 0.64 -2.74
N VAL A 129 6.08 0.70 -1.44
CA VAL A 129 6.84 0.03 -0.37
C VAL A 129 6.46 -1.44 -0.24
N ALA A 130 5.17 -1.76 -0.27
CA ALA A 130 4.69 -3.10 0.07
C ALA A 130 4.88 -4.12 -1.06
N VAL A 131 4.71 -3.72 -2.33
CA VAL A 131 4.81 -4.65 -3.47
C VAL A 131 6.20 -5.30 -3.59
N PRO A 132 7.33 -4.57 -3.49
CA PRO A 132 8.67 -5.17 -3.45
C PRO A 132 8.84 -6.14 -2.28
N VAL A 133 8.24 -5.83 -1.12
CA VAL A 133 8.28 -6.70 0.06
C VAL A 133 7.50 -7.99 -0.20
N TYR A 134 6.32 -7.92 -0.81
CA TYR A 134 5.55 -9.10 -1.18
C TYR A 134 6.30 -9.98 -2.18
N ALA A 135 6.94 -9.38 -3.18
CA ALA A 135 7.75 -10.09 -4.17
C ALA A 135 8.95 -10.81 -3.54
N ARG A 136 9.53 -10.26 -2.46
CA ARG A 136 10.60 -10.92 -1.68
C ARG A 136 10.09 -12.06 -0.79
N ILE A 137 8.90 -11.90 -0.20
CA ILE A 137 8.30 -12.92 0.69
C ILE A 137 7.78 -14.11 -0.12
N ALA A 138 7.10 -13.82 -1.22
CA ALA A 138 6.39 -14.78 -2.07
C ALA A 138 6.63 -14.45 -3.56
N PRO A 139 7.80 -14.82 -4.11
CA PRO A 139 8.12 -14.57 -5.51
C PRO A 139 7.09 -15.17 -6.46
N VAL A 140 6.87 -14.47 -7.57
CA VAL A 140 6.03 -14.89 -8.70
C VAL A 140 6.89 -14.94 -9.96
N SER A 141 6.76 -16.03 -10.71
CA SER A 141 7.45 -16.29 -11.98
C SER A 141 6.51 -16.11 -13.16
#